data_AF-A0A263CY57-F1
#
_entry.id   AF-A0A263CY57-F1
#
_cell.length_a   1.000
_cell.length_b   1.000
_cell.length_c   1.000
_cell.angle_alpha   90.00
_cell.angle_beta   90.00
_cell.angle_gamma   90.00
#
_symmetry.space_group_name_H-M   'P 1'
#
loop_
_entity.id
_entity.type
_entity.pdbx_description
1 polymer ?
#
loop_
_entity_poly.entity_id
_entity_poly.type
_entity_poly.pdbx_seq_one_letter_code
_entity_poly.pdbx_strand_id
1 'polypeptide(L)'
;MKEITEAHPDRATVRRIGRSRLGEPLWSLTVHGGPRQVLVVGAVHPNEAIGGLTALHLARTLVDEDSLREDLDRTWHIIPCIDPDGTRLNEPSFDGPLTMDSYGRSFYRPAVDEQVEWTFPFAYKEAFFDRVLPETVALMRIIDETKPLLLCSLHNGEYGGVFYYLSRGSDTLNARLAELPGLLTEAEAEVPAQTIPIRKLVGVQFGAIFATTADLTG
;
A
#
# COMPACT_ATOMS: atom_id res chain seq x y z
N MET A 1 14.14 6.46 -4.83
CA MET A 1 13.48 7.78 -4.96
C MET A 1 14.43 8.84 -5.48
N LYS A 2 15.53 9.15 -4.78
CA LYS A 2 16.52 10.14 -5.21
C LYS A 2 17.01 9.91 -6.65
N GLU A 3 17.44 8.69 -6.96
CA GLU A 3 17.86 8.29 -8.32
C GLU A 3 16.80 8.61 -9.39
N ILE A 4 15.53 8.27 -9.12
CA ILE A 4 14.41 8.52 -10.04
C ILE A 4 14.24 10.02 -10.30
N THR A 5 14.27 10.83 -9.24
CA THR A 5 14.10 12.29 -9.36
C THR A 5 15.30 12.99 -9.99
N GLU A 6 16.51 12.43 -9.83
CA GLU A 6 17.72 12.97 -10.48
C GLU A 6 17.78 12.63 -11.97
N ALA A 7 17.31 11.44 -12.34
CA ALA A 7 17.24 11.01 -13.74
C ALA A 7 16.06 11.64 -14.51
N HIS A 8 14.94 11.91 -13.84
CA HIS A 8 13.71 12.44 -14.46
C HIS A 8 13.15 13.66 -13.70
N PRO A 9 13.91 14.75 -13.55
CA PRO A 9 13.52 15.90 -12.73
C PRO A 9 12.30 16.68 -13.25
N ASP A 10 11.97 16.53 -14.53
CA ASP A 10 10.78 17.11 -15.19
C ASP A 10 9.51 16.29 -14.93
N ARG A 11 9.64 15.01 -14.57
CA ARG A 11 8.53 14.06 -14.41
C ARG A 11 8.31 13.64 -12.97
N ALA A 12 9.32 13.72 -12.13
CA ALA A 12 9.27 13.21 -10.77
C ALA A 12 9.82 14.19 -9.75
N THR A 13 9.12 14.30 -8.62
CA THR A 13 9.53 15.12 -7.47
C THR A 13 9.41 14.32 -6.19
N VAL A 14 10.34 14.52 -5.24
CA VAL A 14 10.26 13.90 -3.91
C VAL A 14 10.08 14.97 -2.84
N ARG A 15 9.21 14.72 -1.87
CA ARG A 15 9.02 15.60 -0.71
C ARG A 15 8.87 14.81 0.58
N ARG A 16 9.24 15.44 1.69
CA ARG A 16 8.94 14.91 3.03
C ARG A 16 7.49 15.22 3.38
N ILE A 17 6.74 14.21 3.83
CA ILE A 17 5.32 14.32 4.19
C ILE A 17 5.09 14.32 5.71
N GLY A 18 6.10 13.91 6.48
CA GLY A 18 6.01 13.86 7.93
C GLY A 18 7.26 13.27 8.56
N ARG A 19 7.09 12.82 9.80
CA ARG A 19 8.09 12.04 10.52
C ARG A 19 7.39 10.88 11.24
N SER A 20 8.09 9.77 11.38
CA SER A 20 7.68 8.66 12.23
C SER A 20 7.73 9.03 13.71
N ARG A 21 7.26 8.12 14.57
CA ARG A 21 7.30 8.24 16.04
C ARG A 21 8.72 8.43 16.57
N LEU A 22 9.71 7.75 15.98
CA LEU A 22 11.12 7.87 16.33
C LEU A 22 11.83 8.99 15.55
N GLY A 23 11.10 9.76 14.74
CA GLY A 23 11.57 10.98 14.10
C GLY A 23 12.18 10.80 12.71
N GLU A 24 12.13 9.58 12.14
CA GLU A 24 12.59 9.31 10.78
C GLU A 24 11.72 10.05 9.75
N PRO A 25 12.32 10.59 8.69
CA PRO A 25 11.56 11.32 7.68
C PRO A 25 10.70 10.38 6.83
N LEU A 26 9.41 10.71 6.70
CA LEU A 26 8.49 10.04 5.78
C LEU A 26 8.51 10.75 4.43
N TRP A 27 8.65 9.99 3.34
CA TRP A 27 8.83 10.55 2.00
C TRP A 27 7.72 10.10 1.05
N SER A 28 7.33 11.01 0.16
CA SER A 28 6.49 10.72 -0.99
C SER A 28 7.22 11.09 -2.27
N LEU A 29 7.28 10.15 -3.21
CA LEU A 29 7.68 10.36 -4.59
C LEU A 29 6.42 10.65 -5.41
N THR A 30 6.37 11.76 -6.12
CA THR A 30 5.29 12.09 -7.05
C THR A 30 5.78 11.94 -8.48
N VAL A 31 5.07 11.16 -9.30
CA VAL A 31 5.27 11.06 -10.74
C VAL A 31 4.12 11.79 -11.43
N HIS A 32 4.44 12.84 -12.19
CA HIS A 32 3.47 13.75 -12.80
C HIS A 32 3.00 13.22 -14.16
N GLY A 33 1.69 13.01 -14.31
CA GLY A 33 1.14 12.46 -15.55
C GLY A 33 -0.26 12.94 -15.94
N GLY A 34 -1.02 13.57 -15.03
CA GLY A 34 -2.35 14.07 -15.33
C GLY A 34 -3.09 14.65 -14.13
N PRO A 35 -4.34 15.12 -14.28
CA PRO A 35 -5.02 15.91 -13.26
C PRO A 35 -5.60 15.07 -12.12
N ARG A 36 -5.89 13.78 -12.33
CA ARG A 36 -6.42 12.90 -11.28
C ARG A 36 -5.28 12.26 -10.49
N GLN A 37 -5.46 12.18 -9.18
CA GLN A 37 -4.43 11.75 -8.25
C GLN A 37 -4.62 10.27 -7.86
N VAL A 38 -3.53 9.53 -7.76
CA VAL A 38 -3.48 8.14 -7.25
C VAL A 38 -2.46 8.10 -6.12
N LEU A 39 -2.79 7.42 -5.01
CA LEU A 39 -1.91 7.26 -3.88
C LEU A 39 -1.58 5.78 -3.69
N VAL A 40 -0.30 5.44 -3.68
CA VAL A 40 0.21 4.08 -3.43
C VAL A 40 1.08 4.09 -2.19
N VAL A 41 0.80 3.21 -1.24
CA VAL A 41 1.50 3.13 0.05
C VAL A 41 2.00 1.72 0.30
N GLY A 42 3.26 1.57 0.67
CA GLY A 42 3.89 0.30 1.02
C GLY A 42 4.47 0.30 2.44
N ALA A 43 4.84 -0.89 2.91
CA ALA A 43 5.29 -1.15 4.28
C ALA A 43 4.35 -0.55 5.34
N VAL A 44 3.05 -0.69 5.10
CA VAL A 44 1.98 -0.37 6.06
C VAL A 44 1.98 -1.31 7.26
N HIS A 45 2.48 -2.53 7.05
CA HIS A 45 3.04 -3.36 8.10
C HIS A 45 4.55 -3.49 7.89
N PRO A 46 5.35 -3.37 8.94
CA PRO A 46 6.78 -3.23 8.80
C PRO A 46 7.52 -4.47 8.29
N ASN A 47 6.93 -5.66 8.48
CA ASN A 47 7.45 -6.93 7.94
C ASN A 47 7.14 -7.13 6.44
N GLU A 48 6.32 -6.26 5.84
CA GLU A 48 5.79 -6.42 4.49
C GLU A 48 6.54 -5.54 3.46
N ALA A 49 7.85 -5.80 3.28
CA ALA A 49 8.74 -4.94 2.48
C ALA A 49 8.48 -4.96 0.95
N ILE A 50 8.00 -6.09 0.39
CA ILE A 50 7.75 -6.25 -1.05
C ILE A 50 6.81 -5.17 -1.60
N GLY A 51 5.74 -4.79 -0.88
CA GLY A 51 4.85 -3.71 -1.31
C GLY A 51 5.59 -2.39 -1.62
N GLY A 52 6.57 -2.02 -0.79
CA GLY A 52 7.40 -0.84 -1.02
C GLY A 52 8.31 -0.94 -2.24
N LEU A 53 8.90 -2.11 -2.47
CA LEU A 53 9.73 -2.39 -3.66
C LEU A 53 8.89 -2.35 -4.94
N THR A 54 7.70 -2.96 -4.93
CA THR A 54 6.74 -2.91 -6.03
C THR A 54 6.32 -1.48 -6.35
N ALA A 55 6.04 -0.68 -5.33
CA ALA A 55 5.67 0.73 -5.53
C ALA A 55 6.82 1.54 -6.18
N LEU A 56 8.08 1.28 -5.79
CA LEU A 56 9.24 1.90 -6.43
C LEU A 56 9.47 1.40 -7.86
N HIS A 57 9.20 0.12 -8.13
CA HIS A 57 9.27 -0.42 -9.48
C HIS A 57 8.23 0.25 -10.38
N LEU A 58 6.98 0.35 -9.94
CA LEU A 58 5.92 1.10 -10.63
C LEU A 58 6.36 2.54 -10.91
N ALA A 59 6.96 3.22 -9.93
CA ALA A 59 7.47 4.58 -10.14
C ALA A 59 8.50 4.67 -11.28
N ARG A 60 9.41 3.69 -11.38
CA ARG A 60 10.41 3.60 -12.45
C ARG A 60 9.72 3.39 -13.80
N THR A 61 8.84 2.40 -13.90
CA THR A 61 8.07 2.14 -15.12
C THR A 61 7.32 3.38 -15.61
N LEU A 62 6.65 4.11 -14.72
CA LEU A 62 5.91 5.32 -15.09
C LEU A 62 6.79 6.49 -15.57
N VAL A 63 8.03 6.62 -15.07
CA VAL A 63 8.94 7.67 -15.55
C VAL A 63 9.67 7.30 -16.84
N ASP A 64 9.87 5.99 -17.07
CA ASP A 64 10.57 5.45 -18.23
C ASP A 64 9.63 5.30 -19.45
N GLU A 65 8.34 5.02 -19.23
CA GLU A 65 7.36 4.75 -20.29
C GLU A 65 6.37 5.90 -20.49
N ASP A 66 6.67 6.78 -21.45
CA ASP A 66 5.83 7.95 -21.76
C ASP A 66 4.42 7.59 -22.22
N SER A 67 4.28 6.58 -23.08
CA SER A 67 2.97 6.14 -23.57
C SER A 67 2.07 5.65 -22.44
N LEU A 68 2.62 4.87 -21.50
CA LEU A 68 1.87 4.37 -20.36
C LEU A 68 1.39 5.54 -19.48
N ARG A 69 2.26 6.51 -19.23
CA ARG A 69 1.94 7.69 -18.41
C ARG A 69 0.88 8.57 -19.06
N GLU A 70 0.97 8.78 -20.37
CA GLU A 70 -0.02 9.53 -21.17
C GLU A 70 -1.36 8.80 -21.24
N ASP A 71 -1.35 7.48 -21.46
CA ASP A 71 -2.57 6.65 -21.52
C ASP A 71 -3.33 6.64 -20.18
N LEU A 72 -2.59 6.58 -19.06
CA LEU A 72 -3.18 6.60 -17.73
C LEU A 72 -3.71 8.01 -17.38
N ASP A 73 -3.02 9.08 -17.79
CA ASP A 73 -3.36 10.48 -17.50
C ASP A 73 -3.59 10.71 -15.99
N ARG A 74 -2.66 10.22 -15.15
CA ARG A 74 -2.71 10.32 -13.68
C ARG A 74 -1.41 10.84 -13.09
N THR A 75 -1.52 11.56 -11.99
CA THR A 75 -0.40 11.86 -11.10
C THR A 75 -0.37 10.86 -9.95
N TRP A 76 0.79 10.24 -9.74
CA TRP A 76 0.97 9.14 -8.80
C TRP A 76 1.81 9.60 -7.61
N HIS A 77 1.27 9.49 -6.40
CA HIS A 77 1.98 9.70 -5.14
C HIS A 77 2.35 8.35 -4.54
N ILE A 78 3.64 8.12 -4.37
CA ILE A 78 4.20 6.82 -3.98
C ILE A 78 4.95 6.98 -2.67
N ILE A 79 4.45 6.31 -1.64
CA ILE A 79 5.07 6.22 -0.31
C ILE A 79 5.55 4.79 -0.14
N PRO A 80 6.83 4.48 -0.43
CA PRO A 80 7.29 3.10 -0.43
C PRO A 80 7.39 2.51 0.99
N CYS A 81 7.53 3.36 2.01
CA CYS A 81 7.55 2.93 3.41
C CYS A 81 6.89 4.00 4.28
N ILE A 82 5.77 3.65 4.92
CA ILE A 82 5.06 4.52 5.85
C ILE A 82 5.42 4.27 7.32
N ASP A 83 5.91 3.07 7.67
CA ASP A 83 6.39 2.72 9.02
C ASP A 83 7.91 2.39 9.03
N PRO A 84 8.78 3.39 8.82
CA PRO A 84 10.23 3.16 8.79
C PRO A 84 10.77 2.64 10.12
N ASP A 85 10.14 3.02 11.24
CA ASP A 85 10.55 2.61 12.59
C ASP A 85 10.38 1.10 12.76
N GLY A 86 9.22 0.56 12.40
CA GLY A 86 9.01 -0.88 12.40
C GLY A 86 9.83 -1.60 11.34
N THR A 87 9.99 -1.01 10.14
CA THR A 87 10.75 -1.65 9.04
C THR A 87 12.22 -1.82 9.41
N ARG A 88 12.82 -0.87 10.14
CA ARG A 88 14.17 -0.98 10.71
C ARG A 88 14.35 -2.23 11.57
N LEU A 89 13.33 -2.63 12.32
CA LEU A 89 13.37 -3.84 13.15
C LEU A 89 13.32 -5.14 12.32
N ASN A 90 12.88 -5.07 11.06
CA ASN A 90 12.86 -6.20 10.12
C ASN A 90 14.09 -6.22 9.17
N GLU A 91 14.93 -5.19 9.16
CA GLU A 91 16.11 -5.09 8.27
C GLU A 91 17.02 -6.33 8.24
N PRO A 92 17.27 -7.03 9.37
CA PRO A 92 18.09 -8.26 9.32
C PRO A 92 17.54 -9.36 8.42
N SER A 93 16.23 -9.36 8.09
CA SER A 93 15.65 -10.29 7.12
C SER A 93 15.96 -9.91 5.66
N PHE A 94 16.39 -8.67 5.37
CA PHE A 94 16.60 -8.16 4.01
C PHE A 94 18.02 -8.37 3.50
N ASP A 95 19.00 -8.52 4.40
CA ASP A 95 20.43 -8.67 4.06
C ASP A 95 20.80 -10.04 3.48
N GLY A 96 19.87 -10.99 3.51
CA GLY A 96 20.00 -12.30 2.89
C GLY A 96 20.83 -13.32 3.70
N PRO A 97 20.72 -14.62 3.36
CA PRO A 97 19.86 -15.18 2.33
C PRO A 97 18.36 -15.04 2.69
N LEU A 98 17.51 -14.75 1.71
CA LEU A 98 16.06 -14.63 1.90
C LEU A 98 15.45 -16.02 2.10
N THR A 99 15.35 -16.45 3.36
CA THR A 99 14.86 -17.77 3.75
C THR A 99 13.76 -17.62 4.80
N MET A 100 12.91 -18.65 4.94
CA MET A 100 11.87 -18.62 5.97
C MET A 100 12.46 -18.55 7.40
N ASP A 101 13.65 -19.13 7.63
CA ASP A 101 14.34 -19.05 8.93
C ASP A 101 14.84 -17.63 9.21
N SER A 102 15.50 -16.96 8.25
CA SER A 102 15.98 -15.58 8.42
C SER A 102 14.83 -14.58 8.57
N TYR A 103 13.75 -14.76 7.81
CA TYR A 103 12.50 -14.02 7.97
C TYR A 103 11.90 -14.24 9.35
N GLY A 104 11.69 -15.50 9.76
CA GLY A 104 11.06 -15.82 11.04
C GLY A 104 11.84 -15.34 12.27
N ARG A 105 13.18 -15.37 12.22
CA ARG A 105 14.05 -14.89 13.31
C ARG A 105 14.05 -13.38 13.50
N SER A 106 13.79 -12.65 12.42
CA SER A 106 13.86 -11.19 12.38
C SER A 106 12.47 -10.55 12.28
N PHE A 107 11.42 -11.36 12.35
CA PHE A 107 10.04 -10.92 12.19
C PHE A 107 9.67 -9.96 13.31
N TYR A 108 9.29 -8.74 12.93
CA TYR A 108 8.67 -7.79 13.82
C TYR A 108 7.38 -7.27 13.23
N ARG A 109 6.30 -7.38 14.02
CA ARG A 109 5.02 -6.77 13.73
C ARG A 109 4.46 -6.12 15.00
N PRO A 110 4.16 -4.82 14.98
CA PRO A 110 3.68 -4.12 16.16
C PRO A 110 2.25 -4.54 16.51
N ALA A 111 1.81 -4.18 17.73
CA ALA A 111 0.42 -4.35 18.13
C ALA A 111 -0.54 -3.64 17.16
N VAL A 112 -1.80 -4.05 17.10
CA VAL A 112 -2.78 -3.51 16.13
C VAL A 112 -2.93 -1.99 16.27
N ASP A 113 -2.95 -1.47 17.49
CA ASP A 113 -3.06 -0.03 17.74
C ASP A 113 -1.74 0.74 17.57
N GLU A 114 -0.71 0.08 17.02
CA GLU A 114 0.59 0.64 16.66
C GLU A 114 0.93 0.41 15.18
N GLN A 115 -0.02 -0.11 14.39
CA GLN A 115 0.05 -0.27 12.93
C GLN A 115 -0.62 0.93 12.24
N VAL A 116 0.05 1.53 11.26
CA VAL A 116 -0.35 2.83 10.67
C VAL A 116 -1.80 2.82 10.17
N GLU A 117 -2.21 1.82 9.40
CA GLU A 117 -3.57 1.76 8.85
C GLU A 117 -4.67 1.52 9.89
N TRP A 118 -4.32 0.91 11.01
CA TRP A 118 -5.26 0.60 12.08
C TRP A 118 -5.43 1.74 13.09
N THR A 119 -4.70 2.84 12.90
CA THR A 119 -4.74 3.99 13.81
C THR A 119 -5.39 5.23 13.20
N PHE A 120 -6.08 5.10 12.06
CA PHE A 120 -6.99 6.14 11.59
C PHE A 120 -8.08 6.39 12.63
N PRO A 121 -8.41 7.65 12.93
CA PRO A 121 -9.43 7.94 13.92
C PRO A 121 -10.80 7.48 13.41
N PHE A 122 -11.58 6.86 14.29
CA PHE A 122 -12.97 6.51 13.97
C PHE A 122 -13.88 6.70 15.18
N ALA A 123 -15.13 7.04 14.89
CA ALA A 123 -16.22 7.11 15.86
C ALA A 123 -17.45 6.45 15.22
N TYR A 124 -17.76 5.22 15.62
CA TYR A 124 -18.88 4.45 15.07
C TYR A 124 -19.62 3.69 16.18
N LYS A 125 -20.89 4.05 16.39
CA LYS A 125 -21.72 3.54 17.49
C LYS A 125 -21.01 3.72 18.84
N GLU A 126 -20.74 2.64 19.56
CA GLU A 126 -20.03 2.64 20.85
C GLU A 126 -18.51 2.48 20.69
N ALA A 127 -18.01 2.27 19.46
CA ALA A 127 -16.60 2.10 19.19
C ALA A 127 -15.95 3.44 18.82
N PHE A 128 -14.88 3.79 19.54
CA PHE A 128 -14.14 5.03 19.37
C PHE A 128 -12.63 4.78 19.46
N PHE A 129 -11.87 5.43 18.59
CA PHE A 129 -10.41 5.41 18.59
C PHE A 129 -9.83 6.75 18.14
N ASP A 130 -8.89 7.29 18.93
CA ASP A 130 -8.22 8.58 18.69
C ASP A 130 -6.70 8.57 18.95
N ARG A 131 -6.10 7.39 19.20
CA ARG A 131 -4.64 7.26 19.36
C ARG A 131 -3.93 7.20 18.01
N VAL A 132 -4.05 8.27 17.23
CA VAL A 132 -3.50 8.39 15.88
C VAL A 132 -1.98 8.53 15.94
N LEU A 133 -1.25 7.74 15.15
CA LEU A 133 0.21 7.82 15.07
C LEU A 133 0.67 9.00 14.19
N PRO A 134 1.87 9.57 14.41
CA PRO A 134 2.48 10.57 13.52
C PRO A 134 2.52 10.16 12.04
N GLU A 135 2.81 8.90 11.76
CA GLU A 135 2.81 8.28 10.43
C GLU A 135 1.42 8.34 9.80
N THR A 136 0.41 7.99 10.58
CA THR A 136 -1.00 8.02 10.17
C THR A 136 -1.45 9.46 9.91
N VAL A 137 -1.05 10.42 10.73
CA VAL A 137 -1.30 11.85 10.47
C VAL A 137 -0.66 12.30 9.15
N ALA A 138 0.56 11.84 8.83
CA ALA A 138 1.20 12.16 7.56
C ALA A 138 0.42 11.57 6.37
N LEU A 139 -0.08 10.34 6.51
CA LEU A 139 -0.91 9.68 5.50
C LEU A 139 -2.26 10.38 5.34
N MET A 140 -2.93 10.76 6.43
CA MET A 140 -4.17 11.54 6.39
C MET A 140 -3.98 12.86 5.63
N ARG A 141 -2.90 13.60 5.92
CA ARG A 141 -2.61 14.87 5.26
C ARG A 141 -2.42 14.72 3.76
N ILE A 142 -1.68 13.72 3.30
CA ILE A 142 -1.52 13.51 1.86
C ILE A 142 -2.84 13.08 1.21
N ILE A 143 -3.69 12.30 1.87
CA ILE A 143 -5.03 11.97 1.39
C ILE A 143 -5.87 13.25 1.24
N ASP A 144 -5.88 14.14 2.24
CA ASP A 144 -6.62 15.40 2.20
C ASP A 144 -6.08 16.38 1.14
N GLU A 145 -4.76 16.45 0.99
CA GLU A 145 -4.07 17.29 0.01
C GLU A 145 -4.34 16.85 -1.42
N THR A 146 -4.30 15.54 -1.67
CA THR A 146 -4.33 14.97 -3.03
C THR A 146 -5.72 14.53 -3.47
N LYS A 147 -6.60 14.20 -2.51
CA LYS A 147 -7.96 13.68 -2.77
C LYS A 147 -7.94 12.59 -3.84
N PRO A 148 -7.21 11.49 -3.62
CA PRO A 148 -6.94 10.54 -4.66
C PRO A 148 -8.22 9.85 -5.13
N LEU A 149 -8.32 9.67 -6.45
CA LEU A 149 -9.33 8.80 -7.07
C LEU A 149 -9.20 7.36 -6.58
N LEU A 150 -7.95 6.95 -6.33
CA LEU A 150 -7.57 5.62 -5.90
C LEU A 150 -6.48 5.73 -4.83
N LEU A 151 -6.76 5.20 -3.65
CA LEU A 151 -5.74 4.85 -2.67
C LEU A 151 -5.50 3.36 -2.77
N CYS A 152 -4.24 2.95 -2.86
CA CYS A 152 -3.81 1.57 -2.90
C CYS A 152 -2.78 1.32 -1.81
N SER A 153 -3.19 0.58 -0.79
CA SER A 153 -2.26 0.08 0.22
C SER A 153 -1.77 -1.32 -0.17
N LEU A 154 -0.44 -1.47 -0.22
CA LEU A 154 0.23 -2.69 -0.66
C LEU A 154 0.71 -3.49 0.55
N HIS A 155 0.20 -4.72 0.63
CA HIS A 155 0.57 -5.71 1.62
C HIS A 155 1.23 -6.92 0.99
N ASN A 156 1.92 -7.70 1.81
CA ASN A 156 2.42 -9.02 1.42
C ASN A 156 1.50 -10.09 1.98
N GLY A 157 1.35 -11.20 1.25
CA GLY A 157 0.80 -12.43 1.80
C GLY A 157 1.93 -13.40 2.14
N GLU A 158 1.92 -13.98 3.33
CA GLU A 158 2.86 -15.05 3.70
C GLU A 158 2.59 -16.34 2.92
N TYR A 159 1.32 -16.56 2.57
CA TYR A 159 0.85 -17.60 1.66
C TYR A 159 -0.10 -16.96 0.64
N GLY A 160 -0.08 -17.49 -0.58
CA GLY A 160 -0.73 -16.89 -1.76
C GLY A 160 -2.21 -16.57 -1.61
N GLY A 161 -2.73 -15.88 -2.62
CA GLY A 161 -4.11 -15.39 -2.66
C GLY A 161 -4.20 -13.87 -2.47
N VAL A 162 -5.31 -13.33 -2.97
CA VAL A 162 -5.66 -11.91 -2.88
C VAL A 162 -7.11 -11.84 -2.43
N PHE A 163 -7.41 -10.88 -1.57
CA PHE A 163 -8.79 -10.51 -1.27
C PHE A 163 -8.96 -9.00 -1.34
N TYR A 164 -10.18 -8.57 -1.63
CA TYR A 164 -10.56 -7.17 -1.75
C TYR A 164 -11.59 -6.82 -0.68
N TYR A 165 -11.40 -5.70 -0.01
CA TYR A 165 -12.45 -5.08 0.79
C TYR A 165 -13.11 -3.96 -0.02
N LEU A 166 -14.41 -4.06 -0.23
CA LEU A 166 -15.18 -3.07 -0.96
C LEU A 166 -16.15 -2.38 -0.01
N SER A 167 -16.04 -1.06 0.11
CA SER A 167 -17.05 -0.26 0.81
C SER A 167 -18.40 -0.28 0.06
N ARG A 168 -18.36 -0.39 -1.28
CA ARG A 168 -19.49 -0.62 -2.17
C ARG A 168 -19.03 -1.50 -3.33
N GLY A 169 -19.71 -2.62 -3.54
CA GLY A 169 -19.49 -3.48 -4.71
C GLY A 169 -20.54 -3.26 -5.79
N SER A 170 -20.27 -3.76 -6.99
CA SER A 170 -21.25 -3.98 -8.05
C SER A 170 -20.95 -5.31 -8.73
N ASP A 171 -21.92 -5.94 -9.38
CA ASP A 171 -21.69 -7.22 -10.06
C ASP A 171 -20.57 -7.12 -11.10
N THR A 172 -20.51 -5.99 -11.83
CA THR A 172 -19.44 -5.70 -12.79
C THR A 172 -18.08 -5.57 -12.11
N LEU A 173 -17.98 -4.79 -11.03
CA LEU A 173 -16.72 -4.60 -10.31
C LEU A 173 -16.26 -5.92 -9.68
N ASN A 174 -17.16 -6.67 -9.07
CA ASN A 174 -16.87 -7.96 -8.46
C ASN A 174 -16.35 -8.96 -9.50
N ALA A 175 -16.99 -9.03 -10.67
CA ALA A 175 -16.53 -9.88 -11.77
C ALA A 175 -15.13 -9.49 -12.25
N ARG A 176 -14.87 -8.20 -12.44
CA ARG A 176 -13.54 -7.71 -12.83
C ARG A 176 -12.47 -8.05 -11.80
N LEU A 177 -12.75 -7.83 -10.51
CA LEU A 177 -11.81 -8.15 -9.44
C LEU A 177 -11.55 -9.65 -9.32
N ALA A 178 -12.53 -10.49 -9.65
CA ALA A 178 -12.38 -11.94 -9.68
C ALA A 178 -11.51 -12.44 -10.85
N GLU A 179 -11.45 -11.70 -11.96
CA GLU A 179 -10.57 -12.01 -13.10
C GLU A 179 -9.10 -11.66 -12.81
N LEU A 180 -8.82 -10.67 -11.96
CA LEU A 180 -7.46 -10.14 -11.73
C LEU A 180 -6.45 -11.16 -11.18
N PRO A 181 -6.77 -12.02 -10.19
CA PRO A 181 -5.81 -13.02 -9.72
C PRO A 181 -5.33 -13.93 -10.85
N GLY A 182 -6.24 -14.38 -11.74
CA GLY A 182 -5.88 -15.21 -12.89
C GLY A 182 -5.00 -14.52 -13.93
N LEU A 183 -4.89 -13.19 -13.90
CA LEU A 183 -3.97 -12.40 -14.73
C LEU A 183 -2.60 -12.18 -14.06
N LEU A 184 -2.49 -12.40 -12.74
CA LEU A 184 -1.30 -12.10 -11.93
C LEU A 184 -0.58 -13.36 -11.40
N THR A 185 -1.19 -14.53 -11.49
CA THR A 185 -0.60 -15.81 -11.05
C THR A 185 -0.26 -16.72 -12.22
N GLU A 186 1.04 -16.89 -12.54
CA GLU A 186 1.50 -18.09 -13.29
C GLU A 186 1.69 -19.32 -12.38
N ALA A 187 1.53 -19.18 -11.07
CA ALA A 187 1.74 -20.25 -10.11
C ALA A 187 0.73 -20.18 -8.95
N GLU A 188 -0.38 -20.91 -9.08
CA GLU A 188 -1.02 -21.78 -8.07
C GLU A 188 -2.49 -22.03 -8.45
N ALA A 189 -2.96 -23.24 -8.18
CA ALA A 189 -4.23 -23.78 -8.64
C ALA A 189 -5.44 -22.90 -8.25
N GLU A 190 -6.43 -22.83 -9.16
CA GLU A 190 -7.68 -22.08 -9.05
C GLU A 190 -8.28 -22.13 -7.64
N VAL A 191 -8.07 -21.06 -6.86
CA VAL A 191 -8.87 -20.82 -5.66
C VAL A 191 -10.10 -20.03 -6.11
N PRO A 192 -11.32 -20.60 -6.04
CA PRO A 192 -12.52 -19.91 -6.47
C PRO A 192 -12.74 -18.66 -5.62
N ALA A 193 -12.99 -17.52 -6.27
CA ALA A 193 -13.35 -16.28 -5.60
C ALA A 193 -14.62 -16.50 -4.76
N GLN A 194 -14.54 -16.29 -3.45
CA GLN A 194 -15.66 -16.42 -2.53
C GLN A 194 -15.91 -15.11 -1.79
N THR A 195 -17.13 -14.59 -1.86
CA THR A 195 -17.56 -13.45 -1.04
C THR A 195 -17.71 -13.90 0.42
N ILE A 196 -16.82 -13.43 1.30
CA ILE A 196 -16.90 -13.69 2.74
C ILE A 196 -17.57 -12.49 3.43
N PRO A 197 -18.74 -12.67 4.10
CA PRO A 197 -19.35 -11.60 4.88
C PRO A 197 -18.41 -11.16 6.00
N ILE A 198 -18.18 -9.84 6.16
CA ILE A 198 -17.26 -9.24 7.15
C ILE A 198 -17.43 -9.86 8.56
N ARG A 199 -18.67 -10.16 8.97
CA ARG A 199 -18.99 -10.78 10.27
C ARG A 199 -18.48 -12.22 10.48
N LYS A 200 -17.95 -12.86 9.44
CA LYS A 200 -17.42 -14.24 9.46
C LYS A 200 -15.90 -14.29 9.43
N LEU A 201 -15.22 -13.14 9.38
CA LEU A 201 -13.76 -13.09 9.39
C LEU A 201 -13.25 -13.28 10.82
N VAL A 202 -12.82 -14.49 11.16
CA VAL A 202 -12.06 -14.77 12.38
C VAL A 202 -10.59 -14.80 11.97
N GLY A 203 -9.79 -13.89 12.54
CA GLY A 203 -8.46 -13.54 12.05
C GLY A 203 -7.50 -14.72 11.92
N VAL A 204 -7.19 -15.06 10.67
CA VAL A 204 -5.86 -15.49 10.24
C VAL A 204 -5.60 -14.74 8.93
N GLN A 205 -4.59 -13.90 8.92
CA GLN A 205 -4.22 -13.10 7.75
C GLN A 205 -3.60 -14.06 6.72
N PHE A 206 -4.34 -14.33 5.64
CA PHE A 206 -3.89 -15.12 4.49
C PHE A 206 -4.08 -14.27 3.24
N GLY A 207 -2.99 -13.95 2.55
CA GLY A 207 -3.00 -13.25 1.27
C GLY A 207 -2.62 -11.77 1.34
N ALA A 208 -2.04 -11.30 0.24
CA ALA A 208 -1.74 -9.88 0.04
C ALA A 208 -3.06 -9.11 -0.01
N ILE A 209 -3.19 -8.13 0.88
CA ILE A 209 -4.32 -7.20 0.86
C ILE A 209 -3.99 -6.12 -0.18
N PHE A 210 -4.78 -6.04 -1.25
CA PHE A 210 -4.91 -4.79 -2.00
C PHE A 210 -6.10 -4.06 -1.38
N ALA A 211 -5.85 -3.19 -0.40
CA ALA A 211 -6.90 -2.32 0.12
C ALA A 211 -7.00 -1.12 -0.83
N THR A 212 -8.05 -1.11 -1.66
CA THR A 212 -8.35 -0.01 -2.56
C THR A 212 -9.67 0.66 -2.20
N THR A 213 -9.62 1.96 -1.91
CA THR A 213 -10.82 2.81 -1.91
C THR A 213 -10.88 3.52 -3.25
N ALA A 214 -11.85 3.16 -4.09
CA ALA A 214 -12.16 3.85 -5.32
C ALA A 214 -13.49 4.59 -5.14
N ASP A 215 -13.49 5.92 -5.24
CA ASP A 215 -14.73 6.68 -5.38
C ASP A 215 -15.11 6.66 -6.87
N LEU A 216 -15.89 5.65 -7.26
CA LEU A 216 -16.43 5.53 -8.60
C LEU A 216 -17.63 6.47 -8.75
N THR A 217 -17.37 7.78 -8.72
CA THR A 217 -18.33 8.79 -9.20
C THR A 217 -17.72 9.49 -10.40
N GLY A 218 -18.02 8.98 -11.59
CA GLY A 218 -17.64 9.51 -12.89
C GLY A 218 -18.25 8.69 -14.00
#